data_AF-A0A9E2DBH7-F1
#
_entry.id   AF-A0A9E2DBH7-F1
#
_cell.length_a   1.000
_cell.length_b   1.000
_cell.length_c   1.000
_cell.angle_alpha   90.00
_cell.angle_beta   90.00
_cell.angle_gamma   90.00
#
_symmetry.space_group_name_H-M   'P 1'
#
loop_
_entity.id
_entity.type
_entity.pdbx_description
1 polymer ?
#
loop_
_entity_poly.entity_id
_entity_poly.type
_entity_poly.pdbx_seq_one_letter_code
_entity_poly.pdbx_strand_id
1 'polypeptide(L)'
;MPIPEIEGQGITRPGSTPSRQSKTGKMGDQQIVRYNPRIIQQAPVKKIATIFQAIISHQLRRSLEAEKYALQHLRQYSEGKIFVLLGNSTAGKSSIIRQLRKEAPEWEESGMDIDFPLQDAETARAEFPELYAKIILATEPVDIGRAIRIGLEPHWKPDISEETLRDAKEALGELKTMMDPASRDANLVRNQTPELYSRMAQAMEHQDIACALFANRVRWKPDITKEVLKDAQEALKAAKKEKYDIKREEEYTRKMDEAVIEQSREGTSVIFDPYDEEAFLARMVEKNNYAPLKIGLAYCPFHILGERVRQRNIKALASGHKEEYRMALDPLEGFCDFYKPAEPGDTVIDTLHREEIESAFEDAFKQQAEFLLEKASEHPPHPPLLPSGDERYSSFMQDHDKTKKEIMTKLGFSEASVTEVNITTSRKTIDYLFNTHVMKPHESSAIIRAWK
;
A
#
# COMPACT_ATOMS: atom_id res chain seq x y z
N MET A 1 -24.28 8.31 61.95
CA MET A 1 -25.62 8.51 62.53
C MET A 1 -26.51 9.15 61.48
N PRO A 2 -27.76 8.71 61.28
CA PRO A 2 -28.21 7.32 61.12
C PRO A 2 -28.92 7.08 59.77
N ILE A 3 -29.07 5.78 59.50
CA ILE A 3 -29.77 5.08 58.43
C ILE A 3 -31.29 5.14 58.67
N PRO A 4 -32.15 4.96 57.65
CA PRO A 4 -33.42 4.28 57.83
C PRO A 4 -33.35 2.87 57.25
N GLU A 5 -33.56 1.91 58.15
CA GLU A 5 -33.78 0.49 57.92
C GLU A 5 -35.06 0.27 57.11
N ILE A 6 -35.04 -0.72 56.22
CA ILE A 6 -36.23 -1.54 55.96
C ILE A 6 -35.78 -3.00 56.02
N GLU A 7 -36.10 -3.63 57.14
CA GLU A 7 -36.15 -5.07 57.30
C GLU A 7 -37.40 -5.64 56.62
N GLY A 8 -37.28 -6.85 56.08
CA GLY A 8 -38.39 -7.62 55.52
C GLY A 8 -37.95 -9.00 55.04
N GLN A 9 -37.74 -9.89 56.00
CA GLN A 9 -37.60 -11.36 55.86
C GLN A 9 -38.74 -11.92 54.97
N GLY A 10 -38.56 -12.94 54.13
CA GLY A 10 -38.19 -14.29 54.51
C GLY A 10 -38.62 -15.29 53.42
N ILE A 11 -38.09 -16.49 53.55
CA ILE A 11 -37.90 -17.56 52.56
C ILE A 11 -39.14 -18.49 52.50
N THR A 12 -39.51 -18.99 51.31
CA THR A 12 -39.68 -20.44 50.95
C THR A 12 -40.66 -20.69 49.78
N ARG A 13 -40.12 -21.37 48.75
CA ARG A 13 -40.82 -22.24 47.78
C ARG A 13 -41.24 -23.55 48.49
N PRO A 14 -42.09 -24.49 47.96
CA PRO A 14 -42.22 -24.86 46.54
C PRO A 14 -43.60 -25.40 46.06
N GLY A 15 -43.74 -25.61 44.75
CA GLY A 15 -44.77 -26.54 44.24
C GLY A 15 -45.12 -26.43 42.76
N SER A 16 -44.87 -27.51 42.02
CA SER A 16 -45.40 -27.89 40.70
C SER A 16 -44.80 -27.26 39.41
N THR A 17 -43.86 -27.99 38.83
CA THR A 17 -43.76 -28.30 37.38
C THR A 17 -45.03 -29.03 36.89
N PRO A 18 -45.38 -29.15 35.58
CA PRO A 18 -44.46 -29.18 34.43
C PRO A 18 -44.94 -28.53 33.09
N SER A 19 -43.98 -28.53 32.15
CA SER A 19 -44.17 -28.81 30.71
C SER A 19 -44.36 -27.64 29.71
N ARG A 20 -43.35 -27.53 28.84
CA ARG A 20 -43.37 -27.26 27.39
C ARG A 20 -44.62 -26.57 26.83
N GLN A 21 -44.48 -25.28 26.50
CA GLN A 21 -45.01 -24.75 25.24
C GLN A 21 -44.00 -23.80 24.59
N SER A 22 -43.84 -24.01 23.30
CA SER A 22 -43.01 -23.30 22.34
C SER A 22 -43.23 -21.78 22.38
N LYS A 23 -42.16 -21.01 22.63
CA LYS A 23 -42.11 -19.60 22.20
C LYS A 23 -41.79 -19.57 20.71
N THR A 24 -42.80 -19.76 19.88
CA THR A 24 -42.81 -19.12 18.56
C THR A 24 -42.77 -17.62 18.81
N GLY A 25 -41.68 -16.97 18.41
CA GLY A 25 -41.60 -15.52 18.42
C GLY A 25 -42.80 -14.97 17.63
N LYS A 26 -43.62 -14.15 18.28
CA LYS A 26 -44.66 -13.38 17.60
C LYS A 26 -43.96 -12.50 16.57
N MET A 27 -44.03 -12.88 15.28
CA MET A 27 -43.91 -11.89 14.21
C MET A 27 -44.93 -10.80 14.52
N GLY A 28 -44.44 -9.58 14.70
CA GLY A 28 -45.27 -8.44 15.06
C GLY A 28 -46.49 -8.35 14.14
N ASP A 29 -47.65 -8.07 14.73
CA ASP A 29 -48.91 -7.90 14.04
C ASP A 29 -48.70 -6.99 12.83
N GLN A 30 -48.71 -7.58 11.63
CA GLN A 30 -48.81 -6.83 10.39
C GLN A 30 -50.19 -6.18 10.41
N GLN A 31 -50.25 -4.90 10.82
CA GLN A 31 -51.39 -4.06 10.49
C GLN A 31 -51.44 -3.92 8.96
N ILE A 32 -52.16 -4.84 8.32
CA ILE A 32 -52.57 -4.67 6.93
C ILE A 32 -53.54 -3.49 6.93
N VAL A 33 -53.05 -2.31 6.58
CA VAL A 33 -53.88 -1.13 6.35
C VAL A 33 -54.75 -1.43 5.12
N ARG A 34 -55.96 -1.95 5.35
CA ARG A 34 -56.95 -2.17 4.29
C ARG A 34 -57.55 -0.81 3.91
N TYR A 35 -57.08 -0.23 2.81
CA TYR A 35 -57.65 1.01 2.28
C TYR A 35 -59.03 0.73 1.65
N ASN A 36 -60.04 1.47 2.08
CA ASN A 36 -61.38 1.43 1.50
C ASN A 36 -61.40 2.24 0.18
N PRO A 37 -61.55 1.59 -1.00
CA PRO A 37 -61.45 2.27 -2.30
C PRO A 37 -62.50 3.36 -2.52
N ARG A 38 -63.61 3.37 -1.76
CA ARG A 38 -64.64 4.41 -1.85
C ARG A 38 -64.19 5.77 -1.31
N ILE A 39 -63.23 5.81 -0.38
CA ILE A 39 -62.72 7.07 0.20
C ILE A 39 -61.84 7.84 -0.81
N ILE A 40 -61.26 7.13 -1.78
CA ILE A 40 -60.36 7.73 -2.78
C ILE A 40 -61.15 8.44 -3.89
N GLN A 41 -62.40 8.04 -4.16
CA GLN A 41 -63.21 8.59 -5.25
C GLN A 41 -63.80 9.99 -4.97
N GLN A 42 -63.80 10.44 -3.71
CA GLN A 42 -64.36 11.76 -3.32
C GLN A 42 -63.33 12.70 -2.68
N ALA A 43 -62.07 12.28 -2.57
CA ALA A 43 -61.04 13.11 -1.99
C ALA A 43 -60.56 14.17 -3.00
N PRO A 44 -60.30 15.42 -2.58
CA PRO A 44 -59.67 16.42 -3.45
C PRO A 44 -58.34 15.85 -3.97
N VAL A 45 -58.02 16.09 -5.25
CA VAL A 45 -56.81 15.57 -5.93
C VAL A 45 -55.53 15.78 -5.09
N LYS A 46 -55.43 16.91 -4.40
CA LYS A 46 -54.32 17.23 -3.48
C LYS A 46 -54.17 16.23 -2.33
N LYS A 47 -55.27 15.75 -1.76
CA LYS A 47 -55.29 14.77 -0.67
C LYS A 47 -54.94 13.35 -1.17
N ILE A 48 -55.31 13.01 -2.39
CA ILE A 48 -54.91 11.75 -3.05
C ILE A 48 -53.40 11.75 -3.31
N ALA A 49 -52.84 12.85 -3.83
CA ALA A 49 -51.40 12.99 -4.05
C ALA A 49 -50.60 12.83 -2.75
N THR A 50 -51.05 13.43 -1.64
CA THR A 50 -50.40 13.27 -0.33
C THR A 50 -50.42 11.82 0.17
N ILE A 51 -51.54 11.11 -0.02
CA ILE A 51 -51.65 9.69 0.37
C ILE A 51 -50.71 8.83 -0.48
N PHE A 52 -50.66 9.04 -1.79
CA PHE A 52 -49.74 8.31 -2.68
C PHE A 52 -48.27 8.57 -2.32
N GLN A 53 -47.91 9.82 -2.05
CA GLN A 53 -46.55 10.18 -1.67
C GLN A 53 -46.15 9.53 -0.34
N ALA A 54 -47.06 9.47 0.64
CA ALA A 54 -46.83 8.76 1.90
C ALA A 54 -46.64 7.25 1.71
N ILE A 55 -47.42 6.62 0.83
CA ILE A 55 -47.29 5.19 0.50
C ILE A 55 -45.95 4.91 -0.17
N ILE A 56 -45.58 5.71 -1.18
CA ILE A 56 -44.30 5.56 -1.89
C ILE A 56 -43.11 5.76 -0.93
N SER A 57 -43.14 6.81 -0.11
CA SER A 57 -42.10 7.04 0.90
C SER A 57 -41.98 5.91 1.93
N HIS A 58 -43.11 5.34 2.34
CA HIS A 58 -43.11 4.21 3.28
C HIS A 58 -42.54 2.94 2.64
N GLN A 59 -42.91 2.62 1.40
CA GLN A 59 -42.36 1.46 0.68
C GLN A 59 -40.85 1.61 0.42
N LEU A 60 -40.40 2.80 0.01
CA LEU A 60 -38.98 3.10 -0.16
C LEU A 60 -38.19 2.93 1.14
N ARG A 61 -38.71 3.43 2.28
CA ARG A 61 -38.06 3.23 3.59
C ARG A 61 -37.96 1.75 3.97
N ARG A 62 -39.03 0.97 3.78
CA ARG A 62 -39.00 -0.47 4.09
C ARG A 62 -38.03 -1.25 3.20
N SER A 63 -37.91 -0.87 1.92
CA SER A 63 -36.92 -1.47 1.02
C SER A 63 -35.49 -1.14 1.46
N LEU A 64 -35.24 0.13 1.81
CA LEU A 64 -33.95 0.58 2.36
C LEU A 64 -33.61 -0.08 3.71
N GLU A 65 -34.59 -0.26 4.58
CA GLU A 65 -34.41 -0.94 5.88
C GLU A 65 -34.17 -2.45 5.70
N ALA A 66 -34.89 -3.10 4.78
CA ALA A 66 -34.67 -4.50 4.44
C ALA A 66 -33.29 -4.72 3.79
N GLU A 67 -32.86 -3.81 2.92
CA GLU A 67 -31.52 -3.83 2.32
C GLU A 67 -30.44 -3.57 3.37
N LYS A 68 -30.62 -2.59 4.27
CA LYS A 68 -29.72 -2.39 5.42
C LYS A 68 -29.66 -3.61 6.33
N TYR A 69 -30.80 -4.25 6.60
CA TYR A 69 -30.89 -5.43 7.45
C TYR A 69 -30.22 -6.63 6.78
N ALA A 70 -30.44 -6.86 5.48
CA ALA A 70 -29.75 -7.88 4.70
C ALA A 70 -28.24 -7.63 4.66
N LEU A 71 -27.82 -6.38 4.42
CA LEU A 71 -26.41 -5.97 4.46
C LEU A 71 -25.79 -6.19 5.84
N GLN A 72 -26.53 -5.95 6.93
CA GLN A 72 -26.10 -6.24 8.30
C GLN A 72 -25.94 -7.73 8.58
N HIS A 73 -26.77 -8.59 7.98
CA HIS A 73 -26.71 -10.05 8.16
C HIS A 73 -25.71 -10.73 7.22
N LEU A 74 -25.26 -10.04 6.18
CA LEU A 74 -24.18 -10.48 5.31
C LEU A 74 -22.79 -10.07 5.83
N ARG A 75 -22.71 -9.21 6.87
CA ARG A 75 -21.42 -8.72 7.39
C ARG A 75 -20.62 -9.87 7.93
N GLN A 76 -19.48 -10.13 7.31
CA GLN A 76 -18.49 -11.05 7.84
C GLN A 76 -17.63 -10.25 8.82
N TYR A 77 -17.88 -10.44 10.10
CA TYR A 77 -17.03 -9.90 11.14
C TYR A 77 -15.78 -10.76 11.21
N SER A 78 -14.62 -10.15 10.99
CA SER A 78 -13.34 -10.84 11.18
C SER A 78 -13.04 -10.99 12.65
N GLU A 79 -12.45 -12.13 13.03
CA GLU A 79 -11.89 -12.33 14.37
C GLU A 79 -10.51 -11.68 14.51
N GLY A 80 -9.74 -11.63 13.41
CA GLY A 80 -8.44 -10.98 13.33
C GLY A 80 -8.53 -9.45 13.30
N LYS A 81 -7.51 -8.79 13.85
CA LYS A 81 -7.37 -7.32 13.87
C LYS A 81 -6.43 -6.88 12.74
N ILE A 82 -6.69 -5.74 12.11
CA ILE A 82 -5.84 -5.19 11.04
C ILE A 82 -5.23 -3.86 11.48
N PHE A 83 -3.90 -3.80 11.61
CA PHE A 83 -3.15 -2.55 11.82
C PHE A 83 -2.61 -2.04 10.49
N VAL A 84 -3.22 -0.99 9.93
CA VAL A 84 -2.68 -0.34 8.73
C VAL A 84 -1.60 0.64 9.16
N LEU A 85 -0.37 0.51 8.65
CA LEU A 85 0.72 1.46 8.90
C LEU A 85 1.05 2.25 7.64
N LEU A 86 0.77 3.55 7.67
CA LEU A 86 1.02 4.49 6.60
C LEU A 86 2.30 5.29 6.83
N GLY A 87 2.74 5.97 5.78
CA GLY A 87 3.79 6.99 5.83
C GLY A 87 4.81 6.84 4.70
N ASN A 88 5.65 7.86 4.54
CA ASN A 88 6.64 7.88 3.46
C ASN A 88 7.64 6.72 3.53
N SER A 89 8.20 6.38 2.37
CA SER A 89 9.44 5.62 2.32
C SER A 89 10.49 6.37 3.15
N THR A 90 11.26 5.67 3.99
CA THR A 90 12.24 6.26 4.93
C THR A 90 11.66 6.98 6.17
N ALA A 91 10.33 7.07 6.31
CA ALA A 91 9.71 7.59 7.54
C ALA A 91 9.88 6.65 8.76
N GLY A 92 10.41 5.43 8.58
CA GLY A 92 10.69 4.49 9.67
C GLY A 92 9.63 3.40 9.87
N LYS A 93 8.75 3.15 8.88
CA LYS A 93 7.73 2.09 8.92
C LYS A 93 8.30 0.73 9.33
N SER A 94 9.34 0.26 8.66
CA SER A 94 9.97 -1.05 8.95
C SER A 94 10.49 -1.15 10.39
N SER A 95 10.95 -0.05 10.99
CA SER A 95 11.37 -0.02 12.40
C SER A 95 10.17 -0.18 13.34
N ILE A 96 9.05 0.48 13.02
CA ILE A 96 7.79 0.32 13.76
C ILE A 96 7.33 -1.13 13.63
N ILE A 97 7.18 -1.66 12.41
CA ILE A 97 6.69 -3.02 12.18
C ILE A 97 7.54 -4.06 12.92
N ARG A 98 8.87 -3.95 12.84
CA ARG A 98 9.78 -4.84 13.59
C ARG A 98 9.53 -4.81 15.09
N GLN A 99 9.27 -3.63 15.64
CA GLN A 99 8.98 -3.48 17.06
C GLN A 99 7.59 -4.04 17.42
N LEU A 100 6.59 -3.81 16.56
CA LEU A 100 5.25 -4.36 16.72
C LEU A 100 5.30 -5.90 16.72
N ARG A 101 6.04 -6.53 15.80
CA ARG A 101 6.23 -7.98 15.74
C ARG A 101 6.91 -8.57 16.98
N LYS A 102 7.78 -7.82 17.65
CA LYS A 102 8.39 -8.28 18.91
C LYS A 102 7.37 -8.37 20.05
N GLU A 103 6.40 -7.46 20.07
CA GLU A 103 5.36 -7.38 21.12
C GLU A 103 4.12 -8.22 20.78
N ALA A 104 3.90 -8.45 19.49
CA ALA A 104 2.83 -9.25 18.94
C ALA A 104 3.38 -10.26 17.93
N PRO A 105 4.16 -11.25 18.39
CA PRO A 105 4.75 -12.26 17.51
C PRO A 105 3.69 -13.14 16.82
N GLU A 106 2.46 -13.14 17.32
CA GLU A 106 1.32 -13.82 16.71
C GLU A 106 0.66 -13.04 15.56
N TRP A 107 1.13 -11.82 15.28
CA TRP A 107 0.61 -11.00 14.18
C TRP A 107 1.46 -11.22 12.94
N GLU A 108 0.79 -11.43 11.82
CA GLU A 108 1.44 -11.54 10.53
C GLU A 108 1.77 -10.15 9.97
N GLU A 109 2.83 -10.07 9.18
CA GLU A 109 3.24 -8.86 8.47
C GLU A 109 2.91 -9.03 7.00
N SER A 110 2.17 -8.09 6.44
CA SER A 110 1.83 -8.03 5.02
C SER A 110 2.14 -6.64 4.47
N GLY A 111 2.58 -6.59 3.22
CA GLY A 111 3.00 -5.39 2.54
C GLY A 111 3.91 -5.71 1.36
N MET A 112 4.04 -4.77 0.45
CA MET A 112 4.82 -4.98 -0.78
C MET A 112 6.27 -5.38 -0.50
N ASP A 113 6.89 -4.88 0.56
CA ASP A 113 8.29 -5.17 0.87
C ASP A 113 8.53 -6.63 1.33
N ILE A 114 7.47 -7.41 1.56
CA ILE A 114 7.51 -8.79 2.04
C ILE A 114 6.76 -9.75 1.13
N ASP A 115 5.51 -9.44 0.79
CA ASP A 115 4.66 -10.36 0.04
C ASP A 115 5.18 -10.60 -1.38
N PHE A 116 5.76 -9.57 -1.98
CA PHE A 116 6.36 -9.65 -3.30
C PHE A 116 7.61 -10.54 -3.32
N PRO A 117 8.61 -10.32 -2.43
CA PRO A 117 9.67 -11.29 -2.25
C PRO A 117 9.19 -12.71 -1.95
N LEU A 118 8.23 -12.89 -1.03
CA LEU A 118 7.74 -14.22 -0.68
C LEU A 118 7.15 -14.94 -1.89
N GLN A 119 6.36 -14.24 -2.71
CA GLN A 119 5.82 -14.81 -3.94
C GLN A 119 6.92 -15.21 -4.96
N ASP A 120 7.97 -14.40 -5.10
CA ASP A 120 9.10 -14.77 -5.96
C ASP A 120 9.86 -15.98 -5.42
N ALA A 121 9.99 -16.09 -4.10
CA ALA A 121 10.56 -17.28 -3.45
C ALA A 121 9.68 -18.53 -3.62
N GLU A 122 8.36 -18.40 -3.57
CA GLU A 122 7.43 -19.49 -3.85
C GLU A 122 7.48 -19.92 -5.32
N THR A 123 7.56 -18.95 -6.24
CA THR A 123 7.77 -19.24 -7.66
C THR A 123 9.09 -20.00 -7.86
N ALA A 124 10.17 -19.53 -7.23
CA ALA A 124 11.47 -20.21 -7.28
C ALA A 124 11.39 -21.65 -6.76
N ARG A 125 10.68 -21.86 -5.65
CA ARG A 125 10.46 -23.18 -5.07
C ARG A 125 9.69 -24.11 -6.01
N ALA A 126 8.69 -23.59 -6.72
CA ALA A 126 7.85 -24.36 -7.62
C ALA A 126 8.55 -24.71 -8.94
N GLU A 127 9.24 -23.73 -9.54
CA GLU A 127 9.85 -23.87 -10.87
C GLU A 127 11.28 -24.44 -10.82
N PHE A 128 12.03 -24.16 -9.74
CA PHE A 128 13.44 -24.53 -9.58
C PHE A 128 13.72 -25.19 -8.20
N PRO A 129 13.02 -26.28 -7.85
CA PRO A 129 13.05 -26.85 -6.50
C PRO A 129 14.44 -27.27 -6.03
N GLU A 130 15.31 -27.76 -6.93
CA GLU A 130 16.68 -28.18 -6.60
C GLU A 130 17.58 -26.99 -6.21
N LEU A 131 17.51 -25.88 -6.95
CA LEU A 131 18.24 -24.66 -6.63
C LEU A 131 17.70 -24.04 -5.33
N TYR A 132 16.37 -23.94 -5.21
CA TYR A 132 15.72 -23.42 -4.01
C TYR A 132 16.12 -24.20 -2.76
N ALA A 133 16.15 -25.54 -2.83
CA ALA A 133 16.53 -26.41 -1.72
C ALA A 133 17.95 -26.15 -1.22
N LYS A 134 18.90 -25.79 -2.10
CA LYS A 134 20.26 -25.40 -1.69
C LYS A 134 20.27 -24.05 -0.97
N ILE A 135 19.52 -23.08 -1.48
CA ILE A 135 19.52 -21.70 -0.97
C ILE A 135 18.82 -21.59 0.39
N ILE A 136 17.68 -22.25 0.56
CA ILE A 136 16.84 -22.14 1.78
C ILE A 136 17.52 -22.67 3.05
N LEU A 137 18.56 -23.51 2.89
CA LEU A 137 19.39 -23.94 4.01
C LEU A 137 20.20 -22.79 4.61
N ALA A 138 20.52 -21.77 3.81
CA ALA A 138 21.43 -20.69 4.18
C ALA A 138 20.74 -19.35 4.52
N THR A 139 19.47 -19.17 4.17
CA THR A 139 18.74 -17.91 4.36
C THR A 139 17.23 -18.14 4.52
N GLU A 140 16.43 -17.08 4.58
CA GLU A 140 14.97 -17.13 4.72
C GLU A 140 14.26 -16.86 3.37
N PRO A 141 13.03 -17.36 3.15
CA PRO A 141 12.32 -17.20 1.87
C PRO A 141 12.25 -15.75 1.38
N VAL A 142 11.97 -14.80 2.29
CA VAL A 142 11.87 -13.37 1.94
C VAL A 142 13.19 -12.82 1.39
N ASP A 143 14.34 -13.28 1.89
CA ASP A 143 15.66 -12.85 1.42
C ASP A 143 15.98 -13.47 0.04
N ILE A 144 15.55 -14.71 -0.21
CA ILE A 144 15.63 -15.33 -1.56
C ILE A 144 14.84 -14.49 -2.56
N GLY A 145 13.61 -14.13 -2.20
CA GLY A 145 12.74 -13.29 -3.02
C GLY A 145 13.32 -11.92 -3.34
N ARG A 146 13.87 -11.24 -2.33
CA ARG A 146 14.54 -9.93 -2.51
C ARG A 146 15.75 -10.06 -3.41
N ALA A 147 16.52 -11.13 -3.25
CA ALA A 147 17.67 -11.41 -4.08
C ALA A 147 17.28 -11.61 -5.55
N ILE A 148 16.20 -12.36 -5.82
CA ILE A 148 15.68 -12.55 -7.19
C ILE A 148 15.16 -11.23 -7.76
N ARG A 149 14.33 -10.50 -7.00
CA ARG A 149 13.58 -9.34 -7.51
C ARG A 149 14.45 -8.10 -7.71
N ILE A 150 15.22 -7.74 -6.69
CA ILE A 150 15.97 -6.47 -6.66
C ILE A 150 17.48 -6.69 -6.60
N GLY A 151 17.95 -7.94 -6.71
CA GLY A 151 19.37 -8.25 -6.70
C GLY A 151 20.03 -8.23 -5.33
N LEU A 152 19.28 -7.98 -4.24
CA LEU A 152 19.80 -7.84 -2.88
C LEU A 152 20.61 -9.08 -2.46
N GLU A 153 21.72 -8.87 -1.74
CA GLU A 153 22.40 -9.99 -1.09
C GLU A 153 21.55 -10.49 0.08
N PRO A 154 21.25 -11.80 0.16
CA PRO A 154 20.49 -12.36 1.26
C PRO A 154 21.18 -12.14 2.61
N HIS A 155 20.38 -12.02 3.67
CA HIS A 155 20.88 -12.20 5.02
C HIS A 155 21.20 -13.69 5.24
N TRP A 156 22.49 -14.02 5.18
CA TRP A 156 22.96 -15.38 5.43
C TRP A 156 22.90 -15.69 6.93
N LYS A 157 22.40 -16.88 7.28
CA LYS A 157 22.37 -17.38 8.67
C LYS A 157 23.81 -17.42 9.23
N PRO A 158 24.06 -16.95 10.45
CA PRO A 158 25.43 -16.78 10.97
C PRO A 158 26.18 -18.11 11.19
N ASP A 159 25.46 -19.20 11.43
CA ASP A 159 26.04 -20.50 11.83
C ASP A 159 26.11 -21.53 10.68
N ILE A 160 26.07 -21.09 9.43
CA ILE A 160 26.13 -21.99 8.25
C ILE A 160 27.57 -22.39 7.93
N SER A 161 27.77 -23.60 7.44
CA SER A 161 29.09 -24.04 6.98
C SER A 161 29.52 -23.27 5.73
N GLU A 162 30.84 -23.07 5.55
CA GLU A 162 31.39 -22.41 4.35
C GLU A 162 30.98 -23.14 3.05
N GLU A 163 30.89 -24.47 3.10
CA GLU A 163 30.43 -25.29 1.98
C GLU A 163 28.97 -25.01 1.64
N THR A 164 28.08 -25.00 2.64
CA THR A 164 26.66 -24.67 2.44
C THR A 164 26.47 -23.25 1.91
N LEU A 165 27.25 -22.28 2.41
CA LEU A 165 27.20 -20.90 1.94
C LEU A 165 27.65 -20.76 0.49
N ARG A 166 28.74 -21.45 0.12
CA ARG A 166 29.24 -21.46 -1.27
C ARG A 166 28.20 -22.03 -2.22
N ASP A 167 27.65 -23.20 -1.89
CA ASP A 167 26.66 -23.88 -2.72
C ASP A 167 25.37 -23.06 -2.84
N ALA A 168 24.94 -22.39 -1.76
CA ALA A 168 23.79 -21.49 -1.78
C ALA A 168 24.04 -20.25 -2.66
N LYS A 169 25.23 -19.66 -2.63
CA LYS A 169 25.58 -18.51 -3.48
C LYS A 169 25.65 -18.88 -4.95
N GLU A 170 26.22 -20.03 -5.28
CA GLU A 170 26.25 -20.55 -6.65
C GLU A 170 24.83 -20.80 -7.16
N ALA A 171 24.01 -21.53 -6.40
CA ALA A 171 22.61 -21.79 -6.73
C ALA A 171 21.79 -20.50 -6.88
N LEU A 172 22.03 -19.50 -6.03
CA LEU A 172 21.36 -18.20 -6.13
C LEU A 172 21.77 -17.43 -7.39
N GLY A 173 23.05 -17.50 -7.80
CA GLY A 173 23.51 -16.89 -9.05
C GLY A 173 22.82 -17.48 -10.28
N GLU A 174 22.68 -18.81 -10.32
CA GLU A 174 21.91 -19.51 -11.35
C GLU A 174 20.43 -19.10 -11.32
N LEU A 175 19.83 -19.11 -10.12
CA LEU A 175 18.42 -18.77 -9.94
C LEU A 175 18.10 -17.33 -10.37
N LYS A 176 18.94 -16.35 -10.00
CA LYS A 176 18.81 -14.95 -10.43
C LYS A 176 18.83 -14.84 -11.97
N THR A 177 19.65 -15.65 -12.63
CA THR A 177 19.72 -15.68 -14.10
C THR A 177 18.45 -16.27 -14.72
N MET A 178 17.90 -17.35 -14.13
CA MET A 178 16.68 -18.01 -14.63
C MET A 178 15.41 -17.21 -14.34
N MET A 179 15.38 -16.48 -13.23
CA MET A 179 14.23 -15.72 -12.75
C MET A 179 14.32 -14.21 -13.00
N ASP A 180 15.24 -13.77 -13.86
CA ASP A 180 15.44 -12.37 -14.21
C ASP A 180 14.08 -11.69 -14.50
N PRO A 181 13.68 -10.67 -13.71
CA PRO A 181 12.39 -10.00 -13.85
C PRO A 181 12.16 -9.48 -15.26
N ALA A 182 13.20 -8.95 -15.92
CA ALA A 182 13.09 -8.45 -17.28
C ALA A 182 12.73 -9.58 -18.27
N SER A 183 13.32 -10.76 -18.10
CA SER A 183 12.97 -11.94 -18.89
C SER A 183 11.56 -12.45 -18.59
N ARG A 184 11.11 -12.50 -17.33
CA ARG A 184 9.72 -12.88 -16.99
C ARG A 184 8.71 -11.93 -17.62
N ASP A 185 8.98 -10.64 -17.57
CA ASP A 185 8.09 -9.59 -18.03
C ASP A 185 8.01 -9.54 -19.56
N ALA A 186 9.14 -9.76 -20.25
CA ALA A 186 9.16 -9.90 -21.68
C ALA A 186 8.41 -11.16 -22.14
N ASN A 187 8.49 -12.26 -21.38
CA ASN A 187 7.71 -13.48 -21.64
C ASN A 187 6.20 -13.25 -21.43
N LEU A 188 5.80 -12.45 -20.43
CA LEU A 188 4.40 -12.08 -20.23
C LEU A 188 3.83 -11.38 -21.48
N VAL A 189 4.56 -10.40 -22.00
CA VAL A 189 4.19 -9.65 -23.20
C VAL A 189 4.15 -10.57 -24.42
N ARG A 190 5.15 -11.47 -24.56
CA ARG A 190 5.16 -12.50 -25.62
C ARG A 190 3.91 -13.37 -25.59
N ASN A 191 3.43 -13.74 -24.41
CA ASN A 191 2.29 -14.63 -24.26
C ASN A 191 0.95 -13.89 -24.46
N GLN A 192 0.85 -12.64 -24.01
CA GLN A 192 -0.40 -11.85 -24.08
C GLN A 192 -0.59 -11.17 -25.44
N THR A 193 0.47 -10.63 -26.03
CA THR A 193 0.47 -9.98 -27.36
C THR A 193 1.67 -10.44 -28.19
N PRO A 194 1.64 -11.69 -28.69
CA PRO A 194 2.76 -12.27 -29.46
C PRO A 194 3.14 -11.45 -30.69
N GLU A 195 2.17 -10.78 -31.33
CA GLU A 195 2.41 -9.91 -32.48
C GLU A 195 3.24 -8.67 -32.11
N LEU A 196 2.82 -7.93 -31.08
CA LEU A 196 3.55 -6.74 -30.61
C LEU A 196 4.95 -7.12 -30.12
N TYR A 197 5.04 -8.22 -29.36
CA TYR A 197 6.32 -8.77 -28.93
C TYR A 197 7.23 -9.11 -30.11
N SER A 198 6.73 -9.83 -31.13
CA SER A 198 7.53 -10.23 -32.29
C SER A 198 8.08 -9.02 -33.03
N ARG A 199 7.30 -7.93 -33.13
CA ARG A 199 7.74 -6.68 -33.77
C ARG A 199 8.83 -5.98 -32.95
N MET A 200 8.67 -5.90 -31.62
CA MET A 200 9.71 -5.36 -30.74
C MET A 200 11.00 -6.20 -30.75
N ALA A 201 10.90 -7.53 -30.76
CA ALA A 201 12.03 -8.46 -30.74
C ALA A 201 12.91 -8.42 -32.00
N GLN A 202 12.41 -7.88 -33.11
CA GLN A 202 13.24 -7.59 -34.29
C GLN A 202 14.27 -6.49 -33.99
N ALA A 203 13.91 -5.53 -33.14
CA ALA A 203 14.73 -4.35 -32.86
C ALA A 203 15.41 -4.36 -31.49
N MET A 204 15.01 -5.25 -30.58
CA MET A 204 15.41 -5.27 -29.17
C MET A 204 15.77 -6.68 -28.72
N GLU A 205 16.64 -6.80 -27.71
CA GLU A 205 16.83 -8.07 -27.00
C GLU A 205 15.63 -8.35 -26.08
N HIS A 206 15.42 -9.63 -25.73
CA HIS A 206 14.29 -10.07 -24.91
C HIS A 206 14.13 -9.24 -23.62
N GLN A 207 15.20 -9.15 -22.83
CA GLN A 207 15.25 -8.36 -21.59
C GLN A 207 15.03 -6.84 -21.80
N ASP A 208 15.45 -6.31 -22.94
CA ASP A 208 15.33 -4.88 -23.24
C ASP A 208 13.86 -4.50 -23.54
N ILE A 209 13.05 -5.44 -24.05
CA ILE A 209 11.61 -5.23 -24.27
C ILE A 209 10.90 -4.95 -22.95
N ALA A 210 11.18 -5.73 -21.90
CA ALA A 210 10.62 -5.49 -20.59
C ALA A 210 11.09 -4.15 -20.01
N CYS A 211 12.39 -3.87 -20.06
CA CYS A 211 12.94 -2.59 -19.62
C CYS A 211 12.25 -1.39 -20.32
N ALA A 212 11.95 -1.52 -21.61
CA ALA A 212 11.28 -0.46 -22.35
C ALA A 212 9.83 -0.27 -21.93
N LEU A 213 9.11 -1.36 -21.64
CA LEU A 213 7.69 -1.34 -21.28
C LEU A 213 7.46 -0.85 -19.86
N PHE A 214 8.22 -1.38 -18.90
CA PHE A 214 7.97 -1.22 -17.46
C PHE A 214 8.90 -0.16 -16.82
N ALA A 215 10.12 0.00 -17.32
CA ALA A 215 11.08 0.97 -16.77
C ALA A 215 11.30 2.21 -17.67
N ASN A 216 10.58 2.31 -18.80
CA ASN A 216 10.81 3.33 -19.83
C ASN A 216 12.27 3.41 -20.34
N ARG A 217 13.05 2.31 -20.22
CA ARG A 217 14.45 2.23 -20.66
C ARG A 217 14.53 1.47 -21.98
N VAL A 218 14.71 2.20 -23.07
CA VAL A 218 14.73 1.61 -24.42
C VAL A 218 16.16 1.37 -24.88
N ARG A 219 16.50 0.12 -25.19
CA ARG A 219 17.76 -0.25 -25.83
C ARG A 219 17.47 -0.98 -27.13
N TRP A 220 18.07 -0.50 -28.21
CA TRP A 220 17.94 -1.05 -29.55
C TRP A 220 19.19 -1.86 -29.92
N LYS A 221 19.01 -2.88 -30.76
CA LYS A 221 20.13 -3.60 -31.38
C LYS A 221 20.93 -2.64 -32.29
N PRO A 222 22.26 -2.77 -32.37
CA PRO A 222 23.13 -1.81 -33.05
C PRO A 222 22.94 -1.71 -34.57
N ASP A 223 22.43 -2.76 -35.22
CA ASP A 223 22.37 -2.88 -36.70
C ASP A 223 20.95 -3.06 -37.26
N ILE A 224 19.99 -2.26 -36.80
CA ILE A 224 18.58 -2.33 -37.23
C ILE A 224 18.28 -1.31 -38.34
N THR A 225 17.42 -1.69 -39.29
CA THR A 225 16.99 -0.76 -40.34
C THR A 225 16.02 0.29 -39.79
N LYS A 226 15.87 1.42 -40.49
CA LYS A 226 14.92 2.48 -40.10
C LYS A 226 13.48 1.98 -40.07
N GLU A 227 13.14 1.07 -40.97
CA GLU A 227 11.83 0.45 -41.08
C GLU A 227 11.54 -0.43 -39.86
N VAL A 228 12.50 -1.29 -39.47
CA VAL A 228 12.39 -2.16 -38.28
C VAL A 228 12.30 -1.34 -36.99
N LEU A 229 13.11 -0.29 -36.86
CA LEU A 229 13.07 0.60 -35.72
C LEU A 229 11.70 1.28 -35.59
N LYS A 230 11.17 1.83 -36.69
CA LYS A 230 9.86 2.49 -36.69
C LYS A 230 8.75 1.52 -36.31
N ASP A 231 8.77 0.31 -36.88
CA ASP A 231 7.76 -0.71 -36.59
C ASP A 231 7.76 -1.15 -35.12
N ALA A 232 8.96 -1.34 -34.54
CA ALA A 232 9.14 -1.67 -33.14
C ALA A 232 8.74 -0.52 -32.19
N GLN A 233 9.00 0.74 -32.55
CA GLN A 233 8.54 1.91 -31.79
C GLN A 233 7.01 2.02 -31.76
N GLU A 234 6.35 1.77 -32.90
CA GLU A 234 4.89 1.73 -32.97
C GLU A 234 4.32 0.59 -32.12
N ALA A 235 4.95 -0.60 -32.16
CA ALA A 235 4.57 -1.73 -31.32
C ALA A 235 4.75 -1.44 -29.82
N LEU A 236 5.88 -0.84 -29.44
CA LEU A 236 6.17 -0.43 -28.05
C LEU A 236 5.14 0.59 -27.55
N LYS A 237 4.79 1.58 -28.37
CA LYS A 237 3.77 2.58 -28.03
C LYS A 237 2.38 1.95 -27.87
N ALA A 238 2.02 1.02 -28.75
CA ALA A 238 0.77 0.27 -28.64
C ALA A 238 0.72 -0.56 -27.36
N ALA A 239 1.79 -1.31 -27.07
CA ALA A 239 1.91 -2.10 -25.85
C ALA A 239 1.82 -1.22 -24.59
N LYS A 240 2.54 -0.09 -24.51
CA LYS A 240 2.42 0.85 -23.38
C LYS A 240 0.99 1.37 -23.19
N LYS A 241 0.27 1.64 -24.30
CA LYS A 241 -1.13 2.09 -24.26
C LYS A 241 -2.07 1.02 -23.70
N GLU A 242 -1.75 -0.26 -23.87
CA GLU A 242 -2.54 -1.37 -23.32
C GLU A 242 -2.39 -1.54 -21.79
N LYS A 243 -1.61 -0.66 -21.14
CA LYS A 243 -1.45 -0.55 -19.67
C LYS A 243 -0.99 -1.85 -19.00
N TYR A 244 -0.05 -2.57 -19.61
CA TYR A 244 0.46 -3.84 -19.06
C TYR A 244 1.04 -3.71 -17.64
N ASP A 245 1.70 -2.60 -17.34
CA ASP A 245 2.31 -2.37 -16.02
C ASP A 245 1.26 -2.17 -14.92
N ILE A 246 0.30 -1.28 -15.21
CA ILE A 246 -0.78 -0.90 -14.29
C ILE A 246 -1.61 -2.13 -13.89
N LYS A 247 -1.96 -3.01 -14.84
CA LYS A 247 -2.79 -4.19 -14.53
C LYS A 247 -2.10 -5.18 -13.59
N ARG A 248 -0.78 -5.31 -13.68
CA ARG A 248 -0.02 -6.28 -12.89
C ARG A 248 0.14 -5.79 -11.45
N GLU A 249 0.56 -4.55 -11.27
CA GLU A 249 0.66 -3.93 -9.95
C GLU A 249 -0.71 -3.85 -9.26
N GLU A 250 -1.78 -3.50 -10.01
CA GLU A 250 -3.16 -3.53 -9.51
C GLU A 250 -3.59 -4.95 -9.11
N GLU A 251 -3.31 -5.97 -9.93
CA GLU A 251 -3.66 -7.36 -9.62
C GLU A 251 -2.92 -7.86 -8.37
N TYR A 252 -1.64 -7.53 -8.23
CA TYR A 252 -0.86 -7.93 -7.06
C TYR A 252 -1.32 -7.21 -5.80
N THR A 253 -1.49 -5.89 -5.86
CA THR A 253 -2.01 -5.12 -4.74
C THR A 253 -3.38 -5.66 -4.34
N ARG A 254 -4.24 -6.01 -5.32
CA ARG A 254 -5.52 -6.67 -5.04
C ARG A 254 -5.34 -8.00 -4.33
N LYS A 255 -4.42 -8.88 -4.78
CA LYS A 255 -4.18 -10.18 -4.15
C LYS A 255 -3.65 -10.05 -2.73
N MET A 256 -2.75 -9.10 -2.50
CA MET A 256 -2.22 -8.78 -1.18
C MET A 256 -3.34 -8.35 -0.24
N ASP A 257 -4.16 -7.40 -0.67
CA ASP A 257 -5.33 -6.93 0.09
C ASP A 257 -6.34 -8.05 0.38
N GLU A 258 -6.62 -8.90 -0.61
CA GLU A 258 -7.50 -10.06 -0.45
C GLU A 258 -6.92 -11.08 0.54
N ALA A 259 -5.59 -11.28 0.55
CA ALA A 259 -4.93 -12.15 1.51
C ALA A 259 -5.05 -11.61 2.95
N VAL A 260 -4.83 -10.31 3.15
CA VAL A 260 -5.01 -9.67 4.48
C VAL A 260 -6.45 -9.78 4.97
N ILE A 261 -7.42 -9.57 4.07
CA ILE A 261 -8.85 -9.74 4.36
C ILE A 261 -9.14 -11.16 4.82
N GLU A 262 -8.62 -12.16 4.10
CA GLU A 262 -8.89 -13.56 4.40
C GLU A 262 -8.20 -14.01 5.70
N GLN A 263 -6.92 -13.66 5.89
CA GLN A 263 -6.20 -13.90 7.15
C GLN A 263 -6.96 -13.34 8.35
N SER A 264 -7.46 -12.11 8.22
CA SER A 264 -8.28 -11.47 9.24
C SER A 264 -9.56 -12.26 9.53
N ARG A 265 -10.25 -12.78 8.51
CA ARG A 265 -11.44 -13.64 8.69
C ARG A 265 -11.12 -14.95 9.40
N GLU A 266 -9.95 -15.52 9.15
CA GLU A 266 -9.47 -16.73 9.79
C GLU A 266 -9.02 -16.52 11.25
N GLY A 267 -9.08 -15.28 11.76
CA GLY A 267 -8.69 -14.93 13.13
C GLY A 267 -7.25 -14.45 13.28
N THR A 268 -6.49 -14.41 12.19
CA THR A 268 -5.10 -13.94 12.18
C THR A 268 -5.07 -12.41 12.19
N SER A 269 -4.37 -11.82 13.15
CA SER A 269 -4.18 -10.37 13.17
C SER A 269 -3.00 -9.99 12.28
N VAL A 270 -3.11 -8.87 11.57
CA VAL A 270 -2.16 -8.47 10.52
C VAL A 270 -1.68 -7.04 10.75
N ILE A 271 -0.38 -6.82 10.60
CA ILE A 271 0.25 -5.51 10.41
C ILE A 271 0.42 -5.31 8.92
N PHE A 272 -0.26 -4.32 8.36
CA PHE A 272 -0.39 -4.13 6.93
C PHE A 272 0.20 -2.79 6.48
N ASP A 273 1.15 -2.84 5.53
CA ASP A 273 1.73 -1.68 4.83
C ASP A 273 1.15 -1.63 3.40
N PRO A 274 -0.05 -1.04 3.20
CA PRO A 274 -0.70 -1.00 1.90
C PRO A 274 0.06 -0.13 0.91
N TYR A 275 -0.04 -0.47 -0.38
CA TYR A 275 0.37 0.44 -1.44
C TYR A 275 -0.58 1.64 -1.58
N ASP A 276 -1.88 1.35 -1.54
CA ASP A 276 -2.96 2.33 -1.62
C ASP A 276 -4.01 1.97 -0.55
N GLU A 277 -4.06 2.77 0.51
CA GLU A 277 -4.94 2.52 1.63
C GLU A 277 -6.42 2.78 1.30
N GLU A 278 -6.71 3.70 0.38
CA GLU A 278 -8.09 3.97 -0.04
C GLU A 278 -8.63 2.80 -0.84
N ALA A 279 -7.82 2.25 -1.74
CA ALA A 279 -8.15 1.05 -2.50
C ALA A 279 -8.33 -0.16 -1.57
N PHE A 280 -7.50 -0.31 -0.55
CA PHE A 280 -7.66 -1.36 0.47
C PHE A 280 -8.97 -1.23 1.26
N LEU A 281 -9.26 -0.03 1.77
CA LEU A 281 -10.50 0.21 2.52
C LEU A 281 -11.74 0.00 1.64
N ALA A 282 -11.68 0.41 0.36
CA ALA A 282 -12.74 0.14 -0.60
C ALA A 282 -12.93 -1.38 -0.82
N ARG A 283 -11.83 -2.15 -0.93
CA ARG A 283 -11.87 -3.62 -1.05
C ARG A 283 -12.43 -4.30 0.20
N MET A 284 -12.06 -3.85 1.40
CA MET A 284 -12.67 -4.32 2.66
C MET A 284 -14.21 -4.18 2.61
N VAL A 285 -14.71 -3.04 2.14
CA VAL A 285 -16.15 -2.79 1.98
C VAL A 285 -16.76 -3.66 0.89
N GLU A 286 -16.12 -3.79 -0.28
CA GLU A 286 -16.56 -4.62 -1.40
C GLU A 286 -16.71 -6.09 -0.99
N LYS A 287 -15.74 -6.61 -0.24
CA LYS A 287 -15.75 -7.98 0.29
C LYS A 287 -16.64 -8.12 1.52
N ASN A 288 -17.30 -7.05 1.96
CA ASN A 288 -18.16 -7.02 3.14
C ASN A 288 -17.46 -7.52 4.41
N ASN A 289 -16.17 -7.21 4.53
CA ASN A 289 -15.30 -7.60 5.64
C ASN A 289 -15.27 -6.50 6.70
N TYR A 290 -15.61 -6.85 7.94
CA TYR A 290 -15.59 -5.93 9.08
C TYR A 290 -14.63 -6.45 10.14
N ALA A 291 -13.37 -6.05 10.02
CA ALA A 291 -12.35 -6.31 11.02
C ALA A 291 -12.20 -5.11 11.97
N PRO A 292 -11.84 -5.33 13.25
CA PRO A 292 -11.27 -4.27 14.06
C PRO A 292 -10.02 -3.70 13.37
N LEU A 293 -10.12 -2.45 12.91
CA LEU A 293 -9.07 -1.80 12.14
C LEU A 293 -8.54 -0.59 12.90
N LYS A 294 -7.23 -0.43 12.87
CA LYS A 294 -6.52 0.76 13.36
C LYS A 294 -5.54 1.27 12.33
N ILE A 295 -5.44 2.58 12.19
CA ILE A 295 -4.54 3.23 11.24
C ILE A 295 -3.45 4.00 12.01
N GLY A 296 -2.22 3.55 11.82
CA GLY A 296 -1.01 4.23 12.25
C GLY A 296 -0.41 5.07 11.12
N LEU A 297 0.13 6.24 11.44
CA LEU A 297 0.95 7.03 10.53
C LEU A 297 2.36 7.20 11.08
N ALA A 298 3.36 6.70 10.35
CA ALA A 298 4.76 6.97 10.61
C ALA A 298 5.10 8.40 10.17
N TYR A 299 5.27 9.29 11.16
CA TYR A 299 5.65 10.67 10.94
C TYR A 299 7.15 10.87 11.17
N CYS A 300 7.74 11.70 10.33
CA CYS A 300 9.12 12.16 10.41
C CYS A 300 9.12 13.62 9.97
N PRO A 301 9.68 14.56 10.75
CA PRO A 301 9.77 15.96 10.35
C PRO A 301 10.44 16.09 8.98
N PHE A 302 10.00 17.07 8.19
CA PHE A 302 10.39 17.21 6.78
C PHE A 302 11.91 17.31 6.60
N HIS A 303 12.57 18.19 7.36
CA HIS A 303 14.03 18.36 7.27
C HIS A 303 14.80 17.10 7.71
N ILE A 304 14.28 16.36 8.69
CA ILE A 304 14.85 15.08 9.13
C ILE A 304 14.67 14.00 8.06
N LEU A 305 13.56 14.03 7.31
CA LEU A 305 13.30 13.07 6.24
C LEU A 305 14.37 13.17 5.14
N GLY A 306 14.70 14.39 4.69
CA GLY A 306 15.78 14.64 3.73
C GLY A 306 17.13 14.11 4.22
N GLU A 307 17.47 14.38 5.49
CA GLU A 307 18.71 13.88 6.10
C GLU A 307 18.74 12.35 6.18
N ARG A 308 17.64 11.68 6.53
CA ARG A 308 17.59 10.21 6.58
C ARG A 308 17.79 9.58 5.21
N VAL A 309 17.20 10.16 4.17
CA VAL A 309 17.37 9.69 2.79
C VAL A 309 18.83 9.84 2.36
N ARG A 310 19.45 10.98 2.68
CA ARG A 310 20.89 11.19 2.46
C ARG A 310 21.74 10.13 3.12
N GLN A 311 21.52 9.88 4.40
CA GLN A 311 22.29 8.87 5.15
C GLN A 311 22.08 7.46 4.60
N ARG A 312 20.87 7.13 4.16
CA ARG A 312 20.56 5.87 3.50
C ARG A 312 21.32 5.74 2.19
N ASN A 313 21.31 6.78 1.36
CA ASN A 313 22.00 6.81 0.07
C ASN A 313 23.51 6.71 0.21
N ILE A 314 24.11 7.43 1.17
CA ILE A 314 25.55 7.32 1.49
C ILE A 314 25.91 5.88 1.86
N LYS A 315 25.11 5.23 2.71
CA LYS A 315 25.33 3.83 3.09
C LYS A 315 25.16 2.88 1.92
N ALA A 316 24.13 3.07 1.09
CA ALA A 316 23.88 2.27 -0.11
C ALA A 316 25.05 2.35 -1.10
N LEU A 317 25.58 3.55 -1.36
CA LEU A 317 26.73 3.75 -2.22
C LEU A 317 28.01 3.14 -1.62
N ALA A 318 28.29 3.40 -0.34
CA ALA A 318 29.50 2.91 0.33
C ALA A 318 29.54 1.38 0.46
N SER A 319 28.38 0.73 0.62
CA SER A 319 28.28 -0.73 0.73
C SER A 319 28.14 -1.44 -0.62
N GLY A 320 27.88 -0.70 -1.70
CA GLY A 320 27.58 -1.27 -3.01
C GLY A 320 26.13 -1.74 -3.19
N HIS A 321 25.31 -1.69 -2.13
CA HIS A 321 23.86 -1.99 -2.15
C HIS A 321 23.06 -0.88 -2.84
N LYS A 322 23.30 -0.65 -4.14
CA LYS A 322 22.68 0.43 -4.93
C LYS A 322 21.16 0.30 -5.01
N GLU A 323 20.58 -0.86 -4.74
CA GLU A 323 19.14 -1.13 -4.59
C GLU A 323 18.51 -0.49 -3.34
N GLU A 324 19.31 -0.25 -2.30
CA GLU A 324 18.88 0.45 -1.09
C GLU A 324 18.85 1.97 -1.28
N TYR A 325 19.46 2.47 -2.37
CA TYR A 325 19.40 3.86 -2.77
C TYR A 325 17.94 4.27 -3.00
N ARG A 326 17.62 5.52 -2.66
CA ARG A 326 16.32 6.14 -2.88
C ARG A 326 16.53 7.42 -3.67
N MET A 327 15.65 7.69 -4.62
CA MET A 327 15.60 9.01 -5.26
C MET A 327 15.36 10.04 -4.15
N ALA A 328 16.23 11.04 -4.06
CA ALA A 328 16.28 11.88 -2.86
C ALA A 328 15.03 12.76 -2.71
N LEU A 329 14.41 13.13 -3.83
CA LEU A 329 13.19 13.95 -3.85
C LEU A 329 11.90 13.17 -3.57
N ASP A 330 11.79 11.90 -3.98
CA ASP A 330 10.52 11.15 -3.87
C ASP A 330 9.94 11.15 -2.44
N PRO A 331 10.74 10.95 -1.35
CA PRO A 331 10.21 11.02 0.01
C PRO A 331 9.72 12.42 0.42
N LEU A 332 10.32 13.48 -0.13
CA LEU A 332 9.91 14.86 0.12
C LEU A 332 8.61 15.18 -0.64
N GLU A 333 8.48 14.71 -1.87
CA GLU A 333 7.24 14.84 -2.66
C GLU A 333 6.09 14.08 -2.00
N GLY A 334 6.34 12.82 -1.61
CA GLY A 334 5.35 11.98 -0.92
C GLY A 334 4.93 12.52 0.45
N PHE A 335 5.72 13.40 1.06
CA PHE A 335 5.32 14.08 2.31
C PHE A 335 4.01 14.86 2.12
N CYS A 336 3.82 15.47 0.95
CA CYS A 336 2.59 16.20 0.65
C CYS A 336 1.35 15.29 0.49
N ASP A 337 1.53 13.98 0.36
CA ASP A 337 0.40 13.04 0.25
C ASP A 337 -0.20 12.74 1.64
N PHE A 338 0.63 12.78 2.69
CA PHE A 338 0.22 12.49 4.07
C PHE A 338 -0.08 13.74 4.91
N TYR A 339 0.42 14.91 4.51
CA TYR A 339 0.33 16.14 5.29
C TYR A 339 -0.15 17.31 4.46
N LYS A 340 -0.92 18.20 5.08
CA LYS A 340 -1.46 19.41 4.46
C LYS A 340 -1.40 20.59 5.44
N PRO A 341 -1.53 21.85 4.96
CA PRO A 341 -1.72 23.00 5.83
C PRO A 341 -2.91 22.80 6.77
N ALA A 342 -2.74 23.14 8.05
CA ALA A 342 -3.78 23.04 9.06
C ALA A 342 -4.82 24.15 8.89
N GLU A 343 -6.09 23.79 8.93
CA GLU A 343 -7.21 24.73 8.97
C GLU A 343 -7.62 25.04 10.42
N PRO A 344 -8.38 26.12 10.67
CA PRO A 344 -8.88 26.42 12.02
C PRO A 344 -9.66 25.26 12.62
N GLY A 345 -9.16 24.71 13.73
CA GLY A 345 -9.75 23.58 14.44
C GLY A 345 -9.07 22.24 14.18
N ASP A 346 -8.16 22.16 13.20
CA ASP A 346 -7.33 20.98 13.00
C ASP A 346 -6.35 20.79 14.17
N THR A 347 -6.00 19.54 14.45
CA THR A 347 -4.91 19.22 15.37
C THR A 347 -3.58 19.44 14.65
N VAL A 348 -2.82 20.42 15.10
CA VAL A 348 -1.48 20.71 14.56
C VAL A 348 -0.53 19.59 14.97
N ILE A 349 0.17 19.04 13.98
CA ILE A 349 1.16 17.97 14.17
C ILE A 349 2.56 18.55 14.26
N ASP A 350 2.84 19.55 13.43
CA ASP A 350 4.15 20.17 13.31
C ASP A 350 4.01 21.58 12.72
N THR A 351 5.06 22.38 12.87
CA THR A 351 5.20 23.69 12.25
C THR A 351 6.39 23.63 11.31
N LEU A 352 6.13 23.81 10.01
CA LEU A 352 7.17 23.85 9.00
C LEU A 352 7.67 25.28 8.84
N HIS A 353 8.99 25.45 8.73
CA HIS A 353 9.62 26.72 8.39
C HIS A 353 10.11 26.72 6.94
N ARG A 354 9.80 27.78 6.20
CA ARG A 354 10.16 27.92 4.77
C ARG A 354 11.64 27.59 4.52
N GLU A 355 12.53 28.18 5.32
CA GLU A 355 13.98 28.00 5.17
C GLU A 355 14.41 26.54 5.32
N GLU A 356 13.81 25.80 6.25
CA GLU A 356 14.12 24.37 6.46
C GLU A 356 13.65 23.51 5.29
N ILE A 357 12.46 23.80 4.74
CA ILE A 357 11.92 23.09 3.58
C ILE A 357 12.78 23.37 2.36
N GLU A 358 13.12 24.65 2.12
CA GLU A 358 13.97 25.04 1.00
C GLU A 358 15.35 24.40 1.14
N SER A 359 15.99 24.47 2.31
CA SER A 359 17.29 23.82 2.54
C SER A 359 17.24 22.31 2.30
N ALA A 360 16.25 21.62 2.86
CA ALA A 360 16.12 20.17 2.69
C ALA A 360 15.85 19.78 1.23
N PHE A 361 15.09 20.60 0.49
CA PHE A 361 14.86 20.41 -0.94
C PHE A 361 16.16 20.58 -1.75
N GLU A 362 16.90 21.68 -1.55
CA GLU A 362 18.16 21.94 -2.26
C GLU A 362 19.18 20.81 -2.01
N ASP A 363 19.29 20.36 -0.76
CA ASP A 363 20.18 19.25 -0.39
C ASP A 363 19.77 17.93 -1.06
N ALA A 364 18.48 17.60 -1.08
CA ALA A 364 17.97 16.40 -1.74
C ALA A 364 18.15 16.48 -3.27
N PHE A 365 17.84 17.64 -3.85
CA PHE A 365 17.99 17.88 -5.28
C PHE A 365 19.45 17.72 -5.72
N LYS A 366 20.39 18.33 -4.98
CA LYS A 366 21.82 18.22 -5.25
C LYS A 366 22.30 16.76 -5.20
N GLN A 367 21.89 16.00 -4.19
CA GLN A 367 22.24 14.57 -4.09
C GLN A 367 21.74 13.76 -5.28
N GLN A 368 20.49 14.01 -5.70
CA GLN A 368 19.92 13.35 -6.86
C GLN A 368 20.63 13.74 -8.16
N ALA A 369 20.99 15.01 -8.30
CA ALA A 369 21.79 15.52 -9.42
C ALA A 369 23.16 14.84 -9.49
N GLU A 370 23.88 14.73 -8.37
CA GLU A 370 25.18 14.06 -8.26
C GLU A 370 25.08 12.58 -8.64
N PHE A 371 24.06 11.87 -8.16
CA PHE A 371 23.82 10.47 -8.51
C PHE A 371 23.53 10.29 -10.02
N LEU A 372 22.74 11.18 -10.62
CA LEU A 372 22.45 11.13 -12.05
C LEU A 372 23.72 11.39 -12.89
N LEU A 373 24.60 12.29 -12.45
CA LEU A 373 25.90 12.55 -13.08
C LEU A 373 26.85 11.34 -12.94
N GLU A 374 26.93 10.71 -11.78
CA GLU A 374 27.73 9.50 -11.59
C GLU A 374 27.23 8.39 -12.52
N LYS A 375 25.91 8.17 -12.57
CA LYS A 375 25.29 7.17 -13.46
C LYS A 375 25.50 7.47 -14.94
N ALA A 376 25.55 8.74 -15.33
CA ALA A 376 25.91 9.16 -16.68
C ALA A 376 27.33 8.73 -17.06
N SER A 377 28.26 8.79 -16.09
CA SER A 377 29.66 8.43 -16.31
C SER A 377 29.92 6.92 -16.36
N GLU A 378 29.14 6.12 -15.62
CA GLU A 378 29.25 4.65 -15.61
C GLU A 378 28.83 4.00 -16.94
N HIS A 379 27.98 4.67 -17.73
CA HIS A 379 27.45 4.15 -18.98
C HIS A 379 27.56 5.20 -20.08
N PRO A 380 28.72 5.30 -20.77
CA PRO A 380 28.86 6.22 -21.90
C PRO A 380 27.76 5.93 -22.93
N PRO A 381 27.17 6.97 -23.54
CA PRO A 381 26.02 6.82 -24.42
C PRO A 381 26.37 5.85 -25.55
N HIS A 382 25.60 4.76 -25.67
CA HIS A 382 25.53 4.01 -26.92
C HIS A 382 24.85 4.92 -27.95
N PRO A 383 25.50 5.26 -29.07
CA PRO A 383 24.82 5.96 -30.16
C PRO A 383 23.68 5.08 -30.70
N PRO A 384 22.50 5.60 -31.10
CA PRO A 384 22.13 7.03 -31.19
C PRO A 384 20.73 7.38 -30.62
N LEU A 385 20.21 6.75 -29.55
CA LEU A 385 18.76 6.90 -29.22
C LEU A 385 18.36 6.97 -27.73
N LEU A 386 19.30 7.03 -26.79
CA LEU A 386 18.95 7.43 -25.41
C LEU A 386 19.38 8.88 -25.19
N PRO A 387 18.60 9.69 -24.46
CA PRO A 387 19.11 10.95 -23.95
C PRO A 387 20.41 10.64 -23.23
N SER A 388 21.47 11.33 -23.64
CA SER A 388 22.76 11.23 -22.95
C SER A 388 22.53 11.50 -21.46
N GLY A 389 23.44 11.03 -20.61
CA GLY A 389 23.39 11.42 -19.20
C GLY A 389 23.24 12.93 -19.01
N ASP A 390 23.81 13.72 -19.92
CA ASP A 390 23.70 15.18 -19.98
C ASP A 390 22.27 15.67 -20.28
N GLU A 391 21.51 15.00 -21.15
CA GLU A 391 20.11 15.38 -21.44
C GLU A 391 19.18 15.09 -20.26
N ARG A 392 19.36 13.94 -19.58
CA ARG A 392 18.60 13.61 -18.36
C ARG A 392 18.92 14.56 -17.22
N TYR A 393 20.20 14.87 -17.03
CA TYR A 393 20.64 15.88 -16.08
C TYR A 393 20.06 17.26 -16.43
N SER A 394 20.14 17.68 -17.70
CA SER A 394 19.62 18.97 -18.14
C SER A 394 18.11 19.10 -17.95
N SER A 395 17.33 18.06 -18.25
CA SER A 395 15.89 18.03 -17.99
C SER A 395 15.60 18.12 -16.49
N PHE A 396 16.33 17.37 -15.66
CA PHE A 396 16.19 17.41 -14.21
C PHE A 396 16.50 18.81 -13.64
N MET A 397 17.55 19.47 -14.13
CA MET A 397 17.90 20.84 -13.76
C MET A 397 16.83 21.86 -14.18
N GLN A 398 16.14 21.64 -15.31
CA GLN A 398 15.04 22.51 -15.75
C GLN A 398 13.79 22.37 -14.86
N ASP A 399 13.59 21.20 -14.26
CA ASP A 399 12.44 20.93 -13.38
C ASP A 399 12.64 21.40 -11.93
N HIS A 400 13.87 21.79 -11.53
CA HIS A 400 14.22 22.24 -10.18
C HIS A 400 13.19 23.21 -9.57
N ASP A 401 13.02 24.38 -10.21
CA ASP A 401 12.17 25.45 -9.69
C ASP A 401 10.69 25.06 -9.72
N LYS A 402 10.30 24.23 -10.69
CA LYS A 402 8.93 23.73 -10.82
C LYS A 402 8.61 22.78 -9.66
N THR A 403 9.42 21.75 -9.44
CA THR A 403 9.23 20.78 -8.35
C THR A 403 9.28 21.47 -6.99
N LYS A 404 10.26 22.36 -6.77
CA LYS A 404 10.34 23.17 -5.55
C LYS A 404 9.04 23.94 -5.33
N LYS A 405 8.59 24.69 -6.34
CA LYS A 405 7.35 25.48 -6.27
C LYS A 405 6.13 24.61 -5.99
N GLU A 406 6.03 23.42 -6.59
CA GLU A 406 4.93 22.49 -6.35
C GLU A 406 4.89 22.00 -4.89
N ILE A 407 6.03 21.53 -4.35
CA ILE A 407 6.13 21.13 -2.93
C ILE A 407 5.78 22.29 -2.02
N MET A 408 6.39 23.46 -2.22
CA MET A 408 6.13 24.66 -1.43
C MET A 408 4.66 25.04 -1.45
N THR A 409 4.02 25.01 -2.62
CA THR A 409 2.60 25.33 -2.76
C THR A 409 1.71 24.31 -2.03
N LYS A 410 1.97 23.00 -2.18
CA LYS A 410 1.22 21.95 -1.48
C LYS A 410 1.33 22.06 0.03
N LEU A 411 2.48 22.51 0.53
CA LEU A 411 2.73 22.76 1.96
C LEU A 411 2.22 24.12 2.45
N GLY A 412 1.53 24.91 1.62
CA GLY A 412 0.91 26.18 2.02
C GLY A 412 1.81 27.41 1.89
N PHE A 413 3.01 27.28 1.34
CA PHE A 413 3.97 28.36 1.11
C PHE A 413 3.75 29.08 -0.23
N SER A 414 2.49 29.39 -0.57
CA SER A 414 2.10 29.98 -1.86
C SER A 414 2.64 31.39 -2.09
N GLU A 415 2.90 32.14 -1.02
CA GLU A 415 3.48 33.48 -1.06
C GLU A 415 4.82 33.51 -0.32
N ALA A 416 5.81 34.21 -0.88
CA ALA A 416 7.15 34.34 -0.28
C ALA A 416 7.14 34.98 1.12
N SER A 417 6.08 35.72 1.44
CA SER A 417 5.82 36.33 2.76
C SER A 417 5.51 35.31 3.85
N VAL A 418 5.03 34.11 3.50
CA VAL A 418 4.73 33.04 4.46
C VAL A 418 6.03 32.37 4.88
N THR A 419 6.44 32.57 6.12
CA THR A 419 7.69 32.03 6.68
C THR A 419 7.49 30.73 7.44
N GLU A 420 6.28 30.49 7.94
CA GLU A 420 5.92 29.29 8.69
C GLU A 420 4.51 28.82 8.35
N VAL A 421 4.29 27.51 8.37
CA VAL A 421 2.98 26.88 8.16
C VAL A 421 2.79 25.75 9.16
N ASN A 422 1.68 25.79 9.89
CA ASN A 422 1.25 24.65 10.69
C ASN A 422 0.68 23.57 9.78
N ILE A 423 1.08 22.32 10.00
CA ILE A 423 0.58 21.18 9.24
C ILE A 423 -0.24 20.22 10.10
N THR A 424 -1.12 19.49 9.44
CA THR A 424 -1.91 18.40 9.98
C THR A 424 -1.90 17.22 9.00
N THR A 425 -2.51 16.10 9.36
CA THR A 425 -2.64 14.96 8.44
C THR A 425 -3.62 15.30 7.30
N SER A 426 -3.31 14.86 6.09
CA SER A 426 -4.27 14.86 4.97
C SER A 426 -5.42 13.87 5.24
N ARG A 427 -5.17 12.85 6.06
CA ARG A 427 -6.10 11.78 6.42
C ARG A 427 -6.85 12.12 7.71
N LYS A 428 -8.18 11.98 7.69
CA LYS A 428 -9.04 12.22 8.86
C LYS A 428 -9.08 11.05 9.85
N THR A 429 -8.68 9.86 9.42
CA THR A 429 -8.91 8.59 10.12
C THR A 429 -7.63 7.99 10.67
N ILE A 430 -6.72 8.80 11.20
CA ILE A 430 -5.49 8.31 11.86
C ILE A 430 -5.79 8.07 13.34
N ASP A 431 -5.61 6.82 13.79
CA ASP A 431 -5.74 6.47 15.20
C ASP A 431 -4.46 6.75 15.98
N TYR A 432 -3.29 6.55 15.35
CA TYR A 432 -1.99 6.68 15.99
C TYR A 432 -1.00 7.43 15.11
N LEU A 433 -0.31 8.40 15.69
CA LEU A 433 0.79 9.12 15.04
C LEU A 433 2.11 8.71 15.69
N PHE A 434 2.98 8.06 14.92
CA PHE A 434 4.30 7.61 15.38
C PHE A 434 5.36 8.61 14.93
N ASN A 435 5.74 9.55 15.80
CA ASN A 435 6.84 10.46 15.50
C ASN A 435 8.19 9.72 15.61
N THR A 436 8.65 9.16 14.51
CA THR A 436 9.85 8.32 14.45
C THR A 436 11.16 9.06 14.70
N HIS A 437 11.16 10.41 14.76
CA HIS A 437 12.34 11.17 15.10
C HIS A 437 12.62 11.14 16.60
N VAL A 438 11.56 11.24 17.42
CA VAL A 438 11.67 11.31 18.89
C VAL A 438 11.26 10.02 19.59
N MET A 439 10.47 9.18 18.92
CA MET A 439 9.87 8.01 19.53
C MET A 439 10.93 6.98 19.91
N LYS A 440 10.91 6.58 21.18
CA LYS A 440 11.73 5.49 21.69
C LYS A 440 11.10 4.15 21.31
N PRO A 441 11.89 3.09 21.07
CA PRO A 441 11.34 1.79 20.67
C PRO A 441 10.24 1.23 21.58
N HIS A 442 10.23 1.52 22.88
CA HIS A 442 9.21 1.00 23.80
C HIS A 442 7.86 1.73 23.74
N GLU A 443 7.79 2.92 23.12
CA GLU A 443 6.57 3.72 23.04
C GLU A 443 5.60 3.16 22.00
N SER A 444 6.09 2.65 20.86
CA SER A 444 5.26 1.92 19.91
C SER A 444 4.71 0.62 20.50
N SER A 445 5.46 -0.04 21.39
CA SER A 445 4.99 -1.22 22.12
C SER A 445 3.76 -0.93 23.00
N ALA A 446 3.66 0.26 23.59
CA ALA A 446 2.54 0.63 24.44
C ALA A 446 1.22 0.69 23.67
N ILE A 447 1.27 1.07 22.39
CA ILE A 447 0.10 1.18 21.52
C ILE A 447 -0.51 -0.20 21.23
N ILE A 448 0.31 -1.20 20.89
CA ILE A 448 -0.20 -2.57 20.71
C ILE A 448 -0.69 -3.14 22.02
N ARG A 449 0.01 -2.93 23.14
CA ARG A 449 -0.45 -3.42 24.44
C ARG A 449 -1.80 -2.82 24.85
N ALA A 450 -2.09 -1.58 24.45
CA ALA A 450 -3.39 -0.97 24.69
C ALA A 450 -4.48 -1.50 23.76
N TRP A 451 -4.12 -2.08 22.61
CA TRP A 451 -5.06 -2.58 21.62
C TRP A 451 -5.28 -4.10 21.66
N LYS A 452 -4.33 -4.87 22.19
CA LYS A 452 -4.53 -6.27 22.59
C LYS A 452 -5.66 -6.32 23.61
#